data_AF-A0A2H0G8B0-F1
#
_entry.id   AF-A0A2H0G8B0-F1
#
_cell.length_a   1.000
_cell.length_b   1.000
_cell.length_c   1.000
_cell.angle_alpha   90.00
_cell.angle_beta   90.00
_cell.angle_gamma   90.00
#
_symmetry.space_group_name_H-M   'P 1'
#
loop_
_entity.id
_entity.type
_entity.pdbx_description
1 polymer ?
#
loop_
_entity_poly.entity_id
_entity_poly.type
_entity_poly.pdbx_seq_one_letter_code
_entity_poly.pdbx_strand_id
1 'polypeptide(L)' 'FDRWGELIFEGYELESKWDGTYKGTLAKVEVYSYKIKVRDVFGEWHEYIGKVSLIK' A
#
# COMPACT_ATOMS: atom_id res chain seq x y z
N PHE A 1 3.65 -0.98 -3.75
CA PHE A 1 4.61 -1.29 -4.83
C PHE A 1 6.00 -1.45 -4.25
N ASP A 2 6.77 -2.41 -4.77
CA ASP A 2 8.20 -2.52 -4.45
C ASP A 2 9.03 -1.49 -5.24
N ARG A 3 10.37 -1.55 -5.09
CA ARG A 3 11.31 -0.66 -5.80
C ARG A 3 11.32 -0.83 -7.33
N TRP A 4 10.77 -1.92 -7.84
CA TRP A 4 10.70 -2.25 -9.25
C TRP A 4 9.33 -1.97 -9.87
N GLY A 5 8.37 -1.50 -9.07
CA GLY A 5 6.99 -1.24 -9.50
C GLY A 5 6.09 -2.47 -9.46
N GLU A 6 6.52 -3.58 -8.84
CA GLU A 6 5.67 -4.75 -8.65
C GLU A 6 4.57 -4.43 -7.62
N LEU A 7 3.33 -4.80 -7.96
CA LEU A 7 2.20 -4.67 -7.06
C LEU A 7 2.30 -5.73 -5.96
N ILE A 8 2.49 -5.26 -4.73
CA ILE A 8 2.64 -6.11 -3.55
C ILE A 8 1.31 -6.36 -2.87
N PHE A 9 0.46 -5.33 -2.82
CA PHE A 9 -0.84 -5.37 -2.19
C PHE A 9 -1.73 -4.31 -2.85
N GLU A 10 -2.99 -4.65 -3.03
CA GLU A 10 -4.06 -3.73 -3.39
C GLU A 10 -5.27 -3.98 -2.49
N GLY A 11 -6.03 -2.93 -2.23
CA GLY A 11 -7.17 -2.95 -1.33
C GLY A 11 -8.21 -1.93 -1.79
N TYR A 12 -9.48 -2.31 -1.65
CA TYR A 12 -10.62 -1.51 -2.13
C TYR A 12 -11.59 -1.13 -1.01
N GLU A 13 -11.37 -1.66 0.19
CA GLU A 13 -12.19 -1.39 1.38
C GLU A 13 -11.39 -0.57 2.40
N LEU A 14 -12.10 0.11 3.30
CA LEU A 14 -11.46 0.91 4.35
C LEU A 14 -10.55 0.07 5.27
N GLU A 15 -10.95 -1.18 5.53
CA GLU A 15 -10.20 -2.12 6.38
C GLU A 15 -9.12 -2.90 5.61
N SER A 16 -9.00 -2.65 4.29
CA SER A 16 -7.97 -3.30 3.49
C SER A 16 -6.59 -2.84 3.96
N LYS A 17 -5.84 -3.77 4.55
CA LYS A 17 -4.49 -3.53 5.04
C LYS A 17 -3.55 -4.61 4.55
N TRP A 18 -2.31 -4.21 4.33
CA TRP A 18 -1.24 -5.14 4.07
C TRP A 18 -0.69 -5.69 5.38
N ASP A 19 -0.60 -7.02 5.49
CA ASP A 19 -0.11 -7.72 6.69
C ASP A 19 1.42 -7.94 6.69
N GLY A 20 2.12 -7.42 5.68
CA GLY A 20 3.56 -7.59 5.51
C GLY A 20 3.95 -8.88 4.77
N THR A 21 2.99 -9.62 4.23
CA THR A 21 3.25 -10.81 3.41
C THR A 21 3.12 -10.52 1.92
N TYR A 22 3.92 -11.18 1.10
CA TYR A 22 3.81 -11.18 -0.34
C TYR A 22 3.97 -12.60 -0.87
N LYS A 23 3.03 -13.05 -1.72
CA LYS A 23 3.01 -14.42 -2.28
C LYS A 23 3.15 -15.52 -1.21
N GLY A 24 2.51 -15.32 -0.04
CA GLY A 24 2.53 -16.29 1.08
C GLY A 24 3.85 -16.33 1.88
N THR A 25 4.78 -15.41 1.61
CA THR A 25 6.06 -15.28 2.33
C THR A 25 6.18 -13.91 2.97
N LEU A 26 6.99 -13.77 4.01
CA LEU A 26 7.30 -12.44 4.57
C LEU A 26 7.95 -11.58 3.48
N ALA A 27 7.41 -10.39 3.27
CA ALA A 27 8.00 -9.46 2.35
C ALA A 27 9.38 -8.99 2.84
N LYS A 28 10.19 -8.51 1.91
CA LYS A 28 11.57 -8.10 2.20
C LYS A 28 11.58 -6.85 3.08
N VAL A 29 12.49 -6.81 4.05
CA VAL A 29 12.71 -5.62 4.90
C VAL A 29 13.30 -4.50 4.05
N GLU A 30 12.42 -3.69 3.46
CA GLU A 30 12.72 -2.60 2.53
C GLU A 30 11.69 -1.47 2.64
N VAL A 31 11.91 -0.41 1.87
CA VAL A 31 10.95 0.69 1.71
C VAL A 31 10.05 0.42 0.51
N TYR A 32 8.75 0.43 0.75
CA TYR A 32 7.71 0.24 -0.25
C TYR A 32 6.99 1.56 -0.53
N SER A 33 6.63 1.80 -1.78
CA SER A 33 5.82 2.96 -2.17
C SER A 33 4.34 2.58 -2.14
N TYR A 34 3.50 3.43 -1.59
CA TYR A 34 2.04 3.25 -1.62
C TYR A 34 1.37 4.43 -2.32
N LYS A 35 0.21 4.15 -2.92
CA LYS A 35 -0.70 5.14 -3.49
C LYS A 35 -2.10 4.79 -3.05
N ILE A 36 -2.75 5.71 -2.35
CA ILE A 36 -4.13 5.57 -1.87
C ILE A 36 -4.96 6.65 -2.57
N LYS A 37 -6.09 6.24 -3.14
CA LYS A 37 -7.06 7.14 -3.75
C LYS A 37 -8.39 6.96 -3.05
N VAL A 38 -8.87 8.01 -2.40
CA VAL A 38 -10.13 7.99 -1.63
C VAL A 38 -11.02 9.12 -2.06
N ARG A 39 -12.32 8.91 -1.90
CA ARG A 39 -13.34 9.93 -2.14
C ARG A 39 -13.88 10.40 -0.79
N ASP A 40 -13.90 11.70 -0.57
CA ASP A 40 -14.46 12.26 0.67
C ASP A 40 -16.00 12.31 0.63
N VAL A 41 -16.58 12.83 1.72
CA VAL A 41 -18.03 13.01 1.87
C VAL A 41 -18.63 14.04 0.91
N PHE A 42 -17.80 14.95 0.36
CA PHE A 42 -18.19 15.94 -0.64
C PHE A 42 -18.05 15.41 -2.07
N GLY A 43 -17.49 14.21 -2.23
CA GLY A 43 -17.31 13.56 -3.49
C GLY A 43 -15.99 13.92 -4.19
N GLU A 44 -15.09 14.65 -3.54
CA GLU A 44 -13.78 15.02 -4.06
C GLU A 44 -12.78 13.87 -3.90
N TRP A 45 -11.92 13.73 -4.91
CA TRP A 45 -10.88 12.71 -4.91
C TRP A 45 -9.61 13.24 -4.24
N HIS A 46 -9.13 12.49 -3.26
CA HIS A 46 -7.86 12.73 -2.58
C HIS A 46 -6.88 11.63 -2.92
N GLU A 47 -5.66 12.02 -3.23
CA GLU A 47 -4.57 11.12 -3.56
C GLU A 47 -3.45 11.27 -2.53
N TYR A 48 -3.08 10.15 -1.90
CA TYR A 48 -2.00 10.07 -0.93
C TYR A 48 -0.92 9.15 -1.48
N ILE A 49 0.25 9.73 -1.74
CA ILE A 49 1.43 8.99 -2.16
C ILE A 49 2.47 9.09 -1.05
N GLY A 50 3.03 7.95 -0.67
CA GLY A 50 4.04 7.91 0.37
C GLY A 50 4.91 6.68 0.30
N LYS A 51 5.74 6.55 1.33
CA LYS A 51 6.65 5.43 1.51
C LYS A 51 6.39 4.80 2.87
N VAL A 52 6.38 3.48 2.92
CA VAL A 52 6.31 2.70 4.16
C VAL A 52 7.59 1.88 4.28
N SER A 53 8.23 1.91 5.44
CA SER A 53 9.39 1.08 5.72
C SER A 53 8.92 -0.17 6.43
N LEU A 54 9.15 -1.34 5.82
CA LEU A 54 8.94 -2.60 6.51
C LEU A 54 10.17 -2.87 7.38
N ILE A 55 9.96 -2.92 8.69
CA ILE A 55 10.99 -3.21 9.69
C ILE A 55 10.70 -4.58 10.33
N LYS A 56 11.76 -5.22 10.85
CA LYS A 56 11.68 -6.52 11.53
C LYS A 56 11.52 -6.35 13.03
#